data_AF-A0A9P5ZA53-F1
#
_entry.id   AF-A0A9P5ZA53-F1
#
_cell.length_a   1.000
_cell.length_b   1.000
_cell.length_c   1.000
_cell.angle_alpha   90.00
_cell.angle_beta   90.00
_cell.angle_gamma   90.00
#
_symmetry.space_group_name_H-M   'P 1'
#
loop_
_entity.id
_entity.type
_entity.pdbx_description
1 polymer ?
#
loop_
_entity_poly.entity_id
_entity_poly.type
_entity_poly.pdbx_seq_one_letter_code
_entity_poly.pdbx_strand_id
1 'polypeptide(L)'
;GDVFIRVLGQDKKAAGSLKVRVEGMVAGEKLDATYWHPSFGFPRGKAFLNRVFSEKQVFVRPDFRMRCLRVCGEPIRVEEAKQMIKGEVDRLSGMETTWVLDPACKRGFMREGLGKLKELIGDDNVTVNVASAPFRVTVKGGVEATHHLQRLMDEARIIGALDEALPDDTNRETCPICTDDVSNGEQLGCGHAYCSACLSHFLASAVDSKKFPLACMGNEGASAFATYLEQHAQELRYCTTPDCKQIYRKCSNRAVLKCPACFSTICPMCDEESHEGMTCEERERHLNDQLDDDVARRYGIRKCPQCSAPIQKNGGCDHMTCRQCEAHICWICMGLFPKDEISIHMRTPHNVVYGATP
;
A
#
# COMPACT_ATOMS: atom_id res chain seq x y z
N GLY A 1 -30.97 -36.65 -7.16
CA GLY A 1 -31.81 -37.70 -7.76
C GLY A 1 -33.25 -37.28 -7.58
N ASP A 2 -34.05 -37.36 -8.63
CA ASP A 2 -35.46 -36.99 -8.53
C ASP A 2 -36.20 -38.02 -7.69
N VAL A 3 -36.81 -37.56 -6.60
CA VAL A 3 -37.59 -38.39 -5.69
C VAL A 3 -39.05 -38.31 -6.11
N PHE A 4 -39.64 -39.45 -6.47
CA PHE A 4 -41.05 -39.54 -6.84
C PHE A 4 -41.88 -40.02 -5.64
N ILE A 5 -42.86 -39.21 -5.23
CA ILE A 5 -43.84 -39.60 -4.22
C ILE A 5 -45.12 -40.01 -4.94
N ARG A 6 -45.52 -41.29 -4.80
CA ARG A 6 -46.76 -41.81 -5.37
C ARG A 6 -47.82 -41.94 -4.28
N VAL A 7 -48.92 -41.20 -4.41
CA VAL A 7 -50.07 -41.27 -3.50
C VAL A 7 -51.11 -42.22 -4.11
N LEU A 8 -51.47 -43.28 -3.37
CA LEU A 8 -52.45 -44.30 -3.78
C LEU A 8 -53.59 -44.35 -2.75
N GLY A 9 -54.82 -44.58 -3.21
CA GLY A 9 -55.99 -44.72 -2.34
C GLY A 9 -57.18 -45.29 -3.09
N GLN A 10 -58.05 -46.03 -2.37
CA GLN A 10 -59.27 -46.62 -2.92
C GLN A 10 -60.37 -45.56 -3.16
N ASP A 11 -60.42 -44.53 -2.31
CA ASP A 11 -61.28 -43.36 -2.50
C ASP A 11 -60.53 -42.26 -3.26
N LYS A 12 -61.01 -41.95 -4.47
CA LYS A 12 -60.45 -40.90 -5.35
C LYS A 12 -60.48 -39.51 -4.70
N LYS A 13 -61.50 -39.19 -3.90
CA LYS A 13 -61.64 -37.87 -3.27
C LYS A 13 -60.63 -37.71 -2.14
N ALA A 14 -60.53 -38.71 -1.26
CA ALA A 14 -59.52 -38.73 -0.20
C ALA A 14 -58.08 -38.75 -0.75
N ALA A 15 -57.82 -39.54 -1.82
CA ALA A 15 -56.51 -39.56 -2.48
C ALA A 15 -56.16 -38.21 -3.11
N GLY A 16 -57.14 -37.51 -3.71
CA GLY A 16 -56.98 -36.16 -4.23
C GLY A 16 -56.61 -35.15 -3.14
N SER A 17 -57.35 -35.13 -2.03
CA SER A 17 -57.04 -34.26 -0.88
C SER A 17 -55.67 -34.54 -0.28
N LEU A 18 -55.28 -35.82 -0.17
CA LEU A 18 -53.96 -36.21 0.32
C LEU A 18 -52.84 -35.77 -0.63
N LYS A 19 -53.04 -35.90 -1.95
CA LYS A 19 -52.10 -35.41 -2.96
C LYS A 19 -51.84 -33.91 -2.80
N VAL A 20 -52.89 -33.08 -2.71
CA VAL A 20 -52.75 -31.62 -2.52
C VAL A 20 -51.97 -31.31 -1.24
N ARG A 21 -52.22 -32.06 -0.15
CA ARG A 21 -51.50 -31.87 1.11
C ARG A 21 -50.02 -32.26 1.00
N VAL A 22 -49.69 -33.33 0.28
CA VAL A 22 -48.30 -33.73 -0.02
C VAL A 22 -47.61 -32.69 -0.89
N GLU A 23 -48.27 -32.18 -1.93
CA GLU A 23 -47.74 -31.10 -2.77
C GLU A 23 -47.46 -29.84 -1.95
N GLY A 24 -48.34 -29.49 -1.02
CA GLY A 24 -48.14 -28.38 -0.09
C GLY A 24 -46.91 -28.57 0.83
N MET A 25 -46.72 -29.79 1.37
CA MET A 25 -45.53 -30.10 2.19
C MET A 25 -44.23 -30.05 1.39
N VAL A 26 -44.24 -30.51 0.14
CA VAL A 26 -43.06 -30.50 -0.73
C VAL A 26 -42.74 -29.08 -1.23
N ALA A 27 -43.76 -28.23 -1.43
CA ALA A 27 -43.57 -26.84 -1.84
C ALA A 27 -42.80 -26.01 -0.79
N GLY A 28 -42.92 -26.39 0.50
CA GLY A 28 -42.31 -25.72 1.63
C GLY A 28 -42.92 -24.35 1.94
N GLU A 29 -42.59 -23.83 3.12
CA GLU A 29 -42.92 -22.45 3.48
C GLU A 29 -41.97 -21.50 2.74
N LYS A 30 -42.54 -20.49 2.08
CA LYS A 30 -41.75 -19.44 1.42
C LYS A 30 -41.38 -18.38 2.44
N LEU A 31 -40.09 -18.18 2.66
CA LEU A 31 -39.58 -17.06 3.46
C LEU A 31 -39.62 -15.76 2.65
N ASP A 32 -39.79 -14.65 3.35
CA ASP A 32 -39.73 -13.32 2.76
C ASP A 32 -38.29 -12.92 2.35
N ALA A 33 -38.16 -11.76 1.72
CA ALA A 33 -36.89 -11.27 1.19
C ALA A 33 -35.83 -10.98 2.27
N THR A 34 -36.21 -10.82 3.54
CA THR A 34 -35.28 -10.50 4.63
C THR A 34 -34.38 -11.68 5.03
N TYR A 35 -34.73 -12.89 4.59
CA TYR A 35 -33.96 -14.13 4.77
C TYR A 35 -33.15 -14.52 3.52
N TRP A 36 -33.15 -13.70 2.47
CA TRP A 36 -32.44 -13.98 1.23
C TRP A 36 -31.08 -13.29 1.17
N HIS A 37 -30.07 -14.02 0.73
CA HIS A 37 -28.80 -13.44 0.33
C HIS A 37 -28.22 -14.20 -0.89
N PRO A 38 -27.68 -13.52 -1.92
CA PRO A 38 -27.15 -14.19 -3.12
C PRO A 38 -26.03 -15.20 -2.83
N SER A 39 -25.31 -15.04 -1.71
CA SER A 39 -24.28 -15.99 -1.22
C SER A 39 -24.72 -17.45 -1.21
N PHE A 40 -26.01 -17.72 -1.04
CA PHE A 40 -26.54 -19.08 -0.96
C PHE A 40 -26.34 -19.91 -2.24
N GLY A 41 -26.02 -19.27 -3.37
CA GLY A 41 -25.62 -19.96 -4.60
C GLY A 41 -24.18 -20.44 -4.63
N PHE A 42 -23.32 -19.85 -3.82
CA PHE A 42 -21.88 -20.12 -3.80
C PHE A 42 -21.53 -21.26 -2.83
N PRO A 43 -20.33 -21.88 -2.95
CA PRO A 43 -19.93 -23.01 -2.11
C PRO A 43 -20.06 -22.76 -0.61
N ARG A 44 -19.71 -21.57 -0.13
CA ARG A 44 -19.84 -21.18 1.30
C ARG A 44 -21.31 -21.10 1.75
N GLY A 45 -22.19 -20.53 0.93
CA GLY A 45 -23.61 -20.46 1.23
C GLY A 45 -24.28 -21.84 1.18
N LYS A 46 -23.91 -22.69 0.22
CA LYS A 46 -24.34 -24.10 0.19
C LYS A 46 -23.89 -24.85 1.44
N ALA A 47 -22.65 -24.64 1.90
CA ALA A 47 -22.14 -25.24 3.13
C ALA A 47 -22.91 -24.74 4.37
N PHE A 48 -23.32 -23.47 4.40
CA PHE A 48 -24.20 -22.95 5.44
C PHE A 48 -25.58 -23.63 5.42
N LEU A 49 -26.25 -23.73 4.27
CA LEU A 49 -27.55 -24.39 4.17
C LEU A 49 -27.49 -25.88 4.56
N ASN A 50 -26.40 -26.57 4.21
CA ASN A 50 -26.14 -27.95 4.66
C ASN A 50 -25.97 -28.05 6.19
N ARG A 51 -25.41 -27.01 6.81
CA ARG A 51 -25.31 -26.90 8.27
C ARG A 51 -26.68 -26.71 8.91
N VAL A 52 -27.52 -25.83 8.36
CA VAL A 52 -28.91 -25.65 8.80
C VAL A 52 -29.64 -26.99 8.76
N PHE A 53 -29.47 -27.76 7.69
CA PHE A 53 -30.04 -29.10 7.59
C PHE A 53 -29.47 -30.07 8.64
N SER A 54 -28.16 -30.08 8.85
CA SER A 54 -27.51 -31.00 9.79
C SER A 54 -27.89 -30.71 11.26
N GLU A 55 -27.91 -29.43 11.65
CA GLU A 55 -28.15 -28.99 13.03
C GLU A 55 -29.63 -28.90 13.38
N LYS A 56 -30.46 -28.38 12.46
CA LYS A 56 -31.89 -28.11 12.71
C LYS A 56 -32.81 -29.13 12.06
N GLN A 57 -32.30 -30.02 11.22
CA GLN A 57 -33.11 -30.99 10.45
C GLN A 57 -34.18 -30.30 9.61
N VAL A 58 -33.88 -29.07 9.16
CA VAL A 58 -34.74 -28.26 8.27
C VAL A 58 -34.09 -28.21 6.91
N PHE A 59 -34.82 -28.68 5.89
CA PHE A 59 -34.35 -28.60 4.53
C PHE A 59 -34.62 -27.20 3.97
N VAL A 60 -33.57 -26.55 3.48
CA VAL A 60 -33.66 -25.20 2.91
C VAL A 60 -33.32 -25.26 1.43
N ARG A 61 -34.26 -24.86 0.58
CA ARG A 61 -34.09 -24.79 -0.86
C ARG A 61 -34.04 -23.34 -1.32
N PRO A 62 -32.91 -22.86 -1.87
CA PRO A 62 -32.84 -21.54 -2.47
C PRO A 62 -33.56 -21.53 -3.82
N ASP A 63 -34.36 -20.50 -4.06
CA ASP A 63 -34.98 -20.19 -5.35
C ASP A 63 -34.37 -18.91 -5.90
N PHE A 64 -33.33 -19.05 -6.74
CA PHE A 64 -32.60 -17.93 -7.31
C PHE A 64 -33.44 -17.10 -8.28
N ARG A 65 -34.43 -17.70 -8.92
CA ARG A 65 -35.32 -17.00 -9.85
C ARG A 65 -36.27 -16.09 -9.08
N MET A 66 -36.80 -16.55 -7.96
CA MET A 66 -37.71 -15.78 -7.10
C MET A 66 -37.03 -15.00 -5.97
N ARG A 67 -35.70 -15.10 -5.84
CA ARG A 67 -34.89 -14.48 -4.77
C ARG A 67 -35.45 -14.77 -3.37
N CYS A 68 -35.78 -16.02 -3.09
CA CYS A 68 -36.34 -16.42 -1.80
C CYS A 68 -35.85 -17.81 -1.36
N LEU A 69 -35.96 -18.10 -0.06
CA LEU A 69 -35.73 -19.43 0.48
C LEU A 69 -37.07 -20.14 0.70
N ARG A 70 -37.09 -21.45 0.41
CA ARG A 70 -38.18 -22.34 0.81
C ARG A 70 -37.68 -23.29 1.88
N VAL A 71 -38.41 -23.38 2.98
CA VAL A 71 -38.04 -24.22 4.12
C VAL A 71 -39.05 -25.34 4.33
N CYS A 72 -38.55 -26.55 4.60
CA CYS A 72 -39.35 -27.72 4.88
C CYS A 72 -38.86 -28.37 6.18
N GLY A 73 -39.74 -28.51 7.17
CA GLY A 73 -39.41 -29.10 8.45
C GLY A 73 -40.55 -28.99 9.45
N GLU A 74 -40.30 -29.44 10.67
CA GLU A 74 -41.22 -29.29 11.80
C GLU A 74 -41.33 -27.80 12.22
N PRO A 75 -42.53 -27.26 12.52
CA PRO A 75 -42.72 -25.81 12.74
C PRO A 75 -41.76 -25.20 13.78
N ILE A 76 -41.53 -25.89 14.89
CA ILE A 76 -40.62 -25.42 15.95
C ILE A 76 -39.18 -25.30 15.43
N ARG A 77 -38.71 -26.30 14.67
CA ARG A 77 -37.37 -26.32 14.10
C ARG A 77 -37.21 -25.30 12.97
N VAL A 78 -38.28 -25.06 12.21
CA VAL A 78 -38.32 -24.04 11.16
C VAL A 78 -38.10 -22.65 11.75
N GLU A 79 -38.71 -22.33 12.90
CA GLU A 79 -38.47 -21.04 13.57
C GLU A 79 -37.02 -20.88 14.04
N GLU A 80 -36.41 -21.92 14.60
CA GLU A 80 -34.99 -21.89 14.96
C GLU A 80 -34.07 -21.74 13.72
N ALA A 81 -34.41 -22.40 12.61
CA ALA A 81 -33.69 -22.27 11.36
C ALA A 81 -33.82 -20.86 10.77
N LYS A 82 -35.01 -20.24 10.85
CA LYS A 82 -35.22 -18.84 10.44
C LYS A 82 -34.30 -17.90 11.19
N GLN A 83 -34.16 -18.03 12.52
CA GLN A 83 -33.23 -17.22 13.31
C GLN A 83 -31.78 -17.38 12.86
N MET A 84 -31.33 -18.62 12.64
CA MET A 84 -29.98 -18.91 12.15
C MET A 84 -29.72 -18.32 10.77
N ILE A 85 -30.68 -18.47 9.85
CA ILE A 85 -30.62 -17.89 8.50
C ILE A 85 -30.56 -16.36 8.59
N LYS A 86 -31.40 -15.75 9.42
CA LYS A 86 -31.45 -14.29 9.57
C LYS A 86 -30.12 -13.73 10.06
N GLY A 87 -29.54 -14.34 11.09
CA GLY A 87 -28.22 -13.95 11.60
C GLY A 87 -27.10 -14.06 10.55
N GLU A 88 -27.12 -15.09 9.72
CA GLU A 88 -26.14 -15.23 8.63
C GLU A 88 -26.37 -14.20 7.51
N VAL A 89 -27.62 -13.91 7.15
CA VAL A 89 -27.94 -12.86 6.17
C VAL A 89 -27.47 -11.50 6.69
N ASP A 90 -27.73 -11.17 7.95
CA ASP A 90 -27.32 -9.91 8.56
C ASP A 90 -25.78 -9.81 8.62
N ARG A 91 -25.10 -10.90 8.99
CA ARG A 91 -23.62 -11.00 8.96
C ARG A 91 -23.05 -10.78 7.57
N LEU A 92 -23.65 -11.39 6.54
CA LEU A 92 -23.21 -11.28 5.14
C LEU A 92 -23.49 -9.88 4.57
N SER A 93 -24.62 -9.28 4.94
CA SER A 93 -25.00 -7.94 4.52
C SER A 93 -24.10 -6.87 5.16
N GLY A 94 -23.61 -7.13 6.37
CA GLY A 94 -22.65 -6.27 7.08
C GLY A 94 -21.17 -6.43 6.65
N MET A 95 -20.84 -7.36 5.75
CA MET A 95 -19.46 -7.50 5.28
C MET A 95 -19.10 -6.40 4.28
N GLU A 96 -18.04 -5.66 4.61
CA GLU A 96 -17.42 -4.69 3.70
C GLU A 96 -16.65 -5.42 2.61
N THR A 97 -16.77 -4.95 1.38
CA THR A 97 -15.94 -5.43 0.28
C THR A 97 -15.24 -4.23 -0.35
N THR A 98 -13.99 -4.37 -0.75
CA THR A 98 -13.17 -3.29 -1.32
C THR A 98 -12.71 -3.65 -2.73
N TRP A 99 -12.85 -2.70 -3.65
CA TRP A 99 -12.42 -2.81 -5.04
C TRP A 99 -11.40 -1.76 -5.37
N VAL A 100 -10.54 -2.10 -6.32
CA VAL A 100 -9.59 -1.18 -6.92
C VAL A 100 -10.19 -0.64 -8.20
N LEU A 101 -10.29 0.69 -8.32
CA LEU A 101 -10.74 1.36 -9.53
C LEU A 101 -9.60 1.40 -10.55
N ASP A 102 -9.90 0.90 -11.75
CA ASP A 102 -9.05 1.02 -12.93
C ASP A 102 -9.02 2.49 -13.41
N PRO A 103 -7.87 3.05 -13.79
CA PRO A 103 -7.77 4.37 -14.42
C PRO A 103 -8.80 4.62 -15.54
N ALA A 104 -9.09 3.63 -16.37
CA ALA A 104 -10.02 3.75 -17.50
C ALA A 104 -11.49 3.97 -17.06
N CYS A 105 -11.88 3.47 -15.89
CA CYS A 105 -13.24 3.64 -15.36
C CYS A 105 -13.35 4.80 -14.35
N LYS A 106 -12.20 5.32 -13.88
CA LYS A 106 -12.12 6.33 -12.82
C LYS A 106 -12.92 7.59 -13.15
N ARG A 107 -12.77 8.14 -14.36
CA ARG A 107 -13.44 9.37 -14.80
C ARG A 107 -14.97 9.24 -14.76
N GLY A 108 -15.52 8.26 -15.50
CA GLY A 108 -16.97 8.04 -15.56
C GLY A 108 -17.57 7.65 -14.22
N PHE A 109 -16.83 6.88 -13.41
CA PHE A 109 -17.30 6.46 -12.09
C PHE A 109 -17.36 7.64 -11.12
N MET A 110 -16.37 8.54 -11.09
CA MET A 110 -16.41 9.70 -10.18
C MET A 110 -17.47 10.73 -10.56
N ARG A 111 -17.72 10.93 -11.87
CA ARG A 111 -18.68 11.93 -12.36
C ARG A 111 -20.13 11.54 -12.12
N GLU A 112 -20.51 10.30 -12.43
CA GLU A 112 -21.90 9.85 -12.31
C GLU A 112 -22.07 8.58 -11.50
N GLY A 113 -21.08 7.67 -11.55
CA GLY A 113 -21.15 6.37 -10.89
C GLY A 113 -21.26 6.46 -9.37
N LEU A 114 -20.47 7.32 -8.73
CA LEU A 114 -20.43 7.46 -7.28
C LEU A 114 -21.74 8.05 -6.73
N GLY A 115 -22.29 9.07 -7.39
CA GLY A 115 -23.58 9.65 -7.01
C GLY A 115 -24.71 8.63 -7.11
N LYS A 116 -24.81 7.93 -8.26
CA LYS A 116 -25.78 6.85 -8.48
C LYS A 116 -25.60 5.72 -7.46
N LEU A 117 -24.36 5.36 -7.12
CA LEU A 117 -24.08 4.32 -6.13
C LEU A 117 -24.56 4.75 -4.74
N LYS A 118 -24.21 5.96 -4.29
CA LYS A 118 -24.66 6.49 -3.01
C LYS A 118 -26.18 6.61 -2.91
N GLU A 119 -26.86 6.94 -4.00
CA GLU A 119 -28.34 6.95 -4.07
C GLU A 119 -28.93 5.53 -3.93
N LEU A 120 -28.29 4.53 -4.55
CA LEU A 120 -28.77 3.14 -4.55
C LEU A 120 -28.54 2.42 -3.22
N ILE A 121 -27.41 2.65 -2.56
CA ILE A 121 -27.03 1.89 -1.35
C ILE A 121 -26.89 2.74 -0.09
N GLY A 122 -27.06 4.06 -0.17
CA GLY A 122 -26.93 4.99 0.95
C GLY A 122 -25.50 5.48 1.15
N ASP A 123 -25.35 6.74 1.57
CA ASP A 123 -24.06 7.41 1.69
C ASP A 123 -23.13 6.72 2.70
N ASP A 124 -23.66 6.31 3.85
CA ASP A 124 -22.92 5.63 4.92
C ASP A 124 -22.37 4.24 4.53
N ASN A 125 -22.89 3.67 3.44
CA ASN A 125 -22.52 2.36 2.95
C ASN A 125 -21.46 2.41 1.85
N VAL A 126 -21.01 3.61 1.45
CA VAL A 126 -20.00 3.80 0.40
C VAL A 126 -18.84 4.62 0.94
N THR A 127 -17.65 4.02 0.98
CA THR A 127 -16.42 4.73 1.32
C THR A 127 -15.47 4.71 0.14
N VAL A 128 -15.10 5.89 -0.36
CA VAL A 128 -14.11 6.00 -1.44
C VAL A 128 -12.80 6.52 -0.84
N ASN A 129 -11.73 5.75 -0.98
CA ASN A 129 -10.40 6.20 -0.63
C ASN A 129 -9.68 6.71 -1.88
N VAL A 130 -9.68 8.04 -2.03
CA VAL A 130 -8.97 8.78 -3.06
C VAL A 130 -7.54 9.17 -2.67
N ALA A 131 -7.18 9.00 -1.39
CA ALA A 131 -5.88 9.40 -0.85
C ALA A 131 -4.77 8.36 -1.08
N SER A 132 -5.12 7.15 -1.52
CA SER A 132 -4.18 6.09 -1.89
C SER A 132 -4.27 5.78 -3.38
N ALA A 133 -3.12 5.72 -4.04
CA ALA A 133 -2.97 5.03 -5.31
C ALA A 133 -2.67 3.54 -5.02
N PRO A 134 -3.43 2.58 -5.58
CA PRO A 134 -4.57 2.77 -6.47
C PRO A 134 -5.88 3.13 -5.72
N PHE A 135 -6.76 3.87 -6.39
CA PHE A 135 -8.05 4.32 -5.86
C PHE A 135 -8.91 3.13 -5.42
N ARG A 136 -9.49 3.21 -4.22
CA ARG A 136 -10.29 2.11 -3.66
C ARG A 136 -11.70 2.55 -3.33
N VAL A 137 -12.68 1.73 -3.70
CA VAL A 137 -14.07 1.90 -3.29
C VAL A 137 -14.42 0.73 -2.39
N THR A 138 -14.90 1.04 -1.20
CA THR A 138 -15.42 0.07 -0.24
C THR A 138 -16.92 0.24 -0.15
N VAL A 139 -17.68 -0.84 -0.34
CA VAL A 139 -19.12 -0.83 -0.11
C VAL A 139 -19.52 -1.83 0.96
N LYS A 140 -20.50 -1.44 1.76
CA LYS A 140 -21.22 -2.28 2.73
C LYS A 140 -22.62 -2.56 2.18
N GLY A 141 -23.12 -3.78 2.34
CA GLY A 141 -24.42 -4.18 1.76
C GLY A 141 -24.39 -5.51 0.99
N GLY A 142 -23.35 -6.32 1.17
CA GLY A 142 -23.27 -7.66 0.59
C GLY A 142 -23.32 -7.68 -0.94
N VAL A 143 -23.86 -8.74 -1.51
CA VAL A 143 -23.75 -9.02 -2.96
C VAL A 143 -24.54 -8.04 -3.82
N GLU A 144 -25.67 -7.49 -3.34
CA GLU A 144 -26.44 -6.53 -4.15
C GLU A 144 -25.66 -5.21 -4.34
N ALA A 145 -25.04 -4.71 -3.26
CA ALA A 145 -24.14 -3.56 -3.33
C ALA A 145 -22.93 -3.82 -4.24
N THR A 146 -22.37 -5.04 -4.19
CA THR A 146 -21.26 -5.43 -5.08
C THR A 146 -21.69 -5.42 -6.55
N HIS A 147 -22.90 -5.89 -6.85
CA HIS A 147 -23.42 -5.96 -8.20
C HIS A 147 -23.75 -4.57 -8.76
N HIS A 148 -24.32 -3.68 -7.94
CA HIS A 148 -24.52 -2.29 -8.31
C HIS A 148 -23.21 -1.57 -8.61
N LEU A 149 -22.19 -1.75 -7.76
CA LEU A 149 -20.86 -1.19 -7.98
C LEU A 149 -20.26 -1.71 -9.29
N GLN A 150 -20.29 -3.02 -9.52
CA GLN A 150 -19.70 -3.63 -10.71
C GLN A 150 -20.38 -3.16 -12.00
N ARG A 151 -21.72 -3.11 -12.03
CA ARG A 151 -22.47 -2.56 -13.17
C ARG A 151 -22.06 -1.11 -13.47
N LEU A 152 -21.96 -0.27 -12.44
CA LEU A 152 -21.56 1.13 -12.60
C LEU A 152 -20.10 1.28 -13.06
N MET A 153 -19.21 0.38 -12.64
CA MET A 153 -17.84 0.35 -13.13
C MET A 153 -17.77 -0.04 -14.61
N ASP A 154 -18.57 -1.02 -15.05
CA ASP A 154 -18.61 -1.44 -16.45
C ASP A 154 -19.24 -0.35 -17.36
N GLU A 155 -20.28 0.34 -16.89
CA GLU A 155 -20.84 1.52 -17.57
C GLU A 155 -19.81 2.64 -17.69
N ALA A 156 -19.06 2.90 -16.62
CA ALA A 156 -18.01 3.93 -16.62
C ALA A 156 -16.84 3.60 -17.57
N ARG A 157 -16.50 2.33 -17.76
CA ARG A 157 -15.48 1.91 -18.74
C ARG A 157 -15.89 2.23 -20.17
N ILE A 158 -17.15 2.01 -20.52
CA ILE A 158 -17.66 2.27 -21.87
C ILE A 158 -17.59 3.77 -22.17
N ILE A 159 -17.96 4.61 -21.20
CA ILE A 159 -17.89 6.07 -21.33
C ILE A 159 -16.43 6.54 -21.46
N GLY A 160 -15.52 6.00 -20.65
CA GLY A 160 -14.08 6.33 -20.72
C GLY A 160 -13.45 5.98 -22.06
N ALA A 161 -13.83 4.84 -22.66
CA ALA A 161 -13.34 4.42 -23.97
C ALA A 161 -13.86 5.29 -25.14
N LEU A 162 -15.01 5.94 -24.98
CA LEU A 162 -15.56 6.86 -25.99
C LEU A 162 -14.89 8.24 -25.94
N ASP A 163 -14.48 8.69 -24.75
CA ASP A 163 -13.75 9.95 -24.53
C ASP A 163 -12.32 9.92 -25.13
N GLU A 164 -11.63 8.77 -25.10
CA GLU A 164 -10.29 8.62 -25.69
C GLU A 164 -10.27 8.69 -27.24
N ALA A 165 -11.44 8.61 -27.88
CA ALA A 165 -11.57 8.62 -29.35
C ALA A 165 -11.75 10.03 -29.95
N LEU A 166 -11.84 11.09 -29.14
CA LEU A 166 -11.98 12.46 -29.61
C LEU A 166 -10.65 13.24 -29.52
N PRO A 167 -10.28 14.04 -30.54
CA PRO A 167 -9.04 14.82 -30.51
C PRO A 167 -9.07 15.85 -29.38
N ASP A 168 -8.02 15.85 -28.57
CA ASP A 168 -7.75 16.75 -27.46
C ASP A 168 -7.68 18.21 -27.93
N ASP A 169 -8.70 19.01 -27.60
CA ASP A 169 -8.71 20.45 -27.84
C ASP A 169 -8.28 21.20 -26.58
N THR A 170 -7.04 21.70 -26.64
CA THR A 170 -6.50 22.87 -25.95
C THR A 170 -6.67 22.98 -24.42
N ASN A 171 -5.57 22.68 -23.72
CA ASN A 171 -5.08 23.44 -22.55
C ASN A 171 -6.12 23.71 -21.44
N ARG A 172 -6.96 22.72 -21.12
CA ARG A 172 -7.84 22.76 -19.94
C ARG A 172 -7.12 22.08 -18.78
N GLU A 173 -6.97 22.81 -17.67
CA GLU A 173 -6.48 22.22 -16.42
C GLU A 173 -7.49 21.16 -15.96
N THR A 174 -7.09 19.89 -15.98
CA THR A 174 -7.94 18.76 -15.56
C THR A 174 -7.67 18.43 -14.09
N CYS A 175 -8.74 18.12 -13.37
CA CYS A 175 -8.66 17.79 -11.95
C CYS A 175 -7.94 16.45 -11.74
N PRO A 176 -6.84 16.35 -10.95
CA PRO A 176 -6.12 15.08 -10.77
C PRO A 176 -6.95 13.95 -10.10
N ILE A 177 -8.02 14.30 -9.39
CA ILE A 177 -8.90 13.33 -8.71
C ILE A 177 -9.95 12.76 -9.66
N CYS A 178 -10.68 13.57 -10.42
CA CYS A 178 -11.74 13.09 -11.31
C CYS A 178 -11.34 13.02 -12.79
N THR A 179 -10.18 13.57 -13.15
CA THR A 179 -9.63 13.66 -14.52
C THR A 179 -10.58 14.32 -15.52
N ASP A 180 -11.42 15.23 -15.02
CA ASP A 180 -12.41 16.00 -15.75
C ASP A 180 -12.04 17.49 -15.70
N ASP A 181 -12.70 18.30 -16.53
CA ASP A 181 -12.58 19.76 -16.52
C ASP A 181 -12.94 20.29 -15.12
N VAL A 182 -12.09 21.17 -14.59
CA VAL A 182 -12.26 21.67 -13.22
C VAL A 182 -13.54 22.52 -13.11
N SER A 183 -14.52 22.00 -12.39
CA SER A 183 -15.77 22.71 -12.07
C SER A 183 -15.64 23.37 -10.69
N ASN A 184 -15.74 24.71 -10.62
CA ASN A 184 -15.52 25.51 -9.40
C ASN A 184 -14.21 25.12 -8.70
N GLY A 185 -13.11 25.49 -9.34
CA GLY A 185 -11.75 25.02 -9.03
C GLY A 185 -11.07 25.72 -7.87
N GLU A 186 -10.34 24.94 -7.09
CA GLU A 186 -9.39 25.40 -6.09
C GLU A 186 -7.97 25.02 -6.55
N GLN A 187 -7.11 26.01 -6.76
CA GLN A 187 -5.73 25.78 -7.19
C GLN A 187 -4.80 25.71 -5.97
N LEU A 188 -4.03 24.63 -5.87
CA LEU A 188 -3.05 24.47 -4.81
C LEU A 188 -1.73 25.19 -5.16
N GLY A 189 -0.89 25.48 -4.16
CA GLY A 189 0.41 26.13 -4.36
C GLY A 189 1.41 25.37 -5.26
N CYS A 190 1.13 24.11 -5.58
CA CYS A 190 1.86 23.32 -6.58
C CYS A 190 1.38 23.53 -8.03
N GLY A 191 0.42 24.42 -8.26
CA GLY A 191 -0.13 24.74 -9.58
C GLY A 191 -1.31 23.87 -10.04
N HIS A 192 -1.62 22.77 -9.33
CA HIS A 192 -2.72 21.87 -9.72
C HIS A 192 -4.08 22.38 -9.23
N ALA A 193 -5.05 22.43 -10.15
CA ALA A 193 -6.44 22.76 -9.86
C ALA A 193 -7.30 21.52 -9.59
N TYR A 194 -8.18 21.62 -8.60
CA TYR A 194 -9.11 20.56 -8.21
C TYR A 194 -10.54 21.08 -8.21
N CYS A 195 -11.51 20.25 -8.58
CA CYS A 195 -12.91 20.56 -8.30
C CYS A 195 -13.10 20.70 -6.78
N SER A 196 -13.78 21.75 -6.32
CA SER A 196 -14.09 21.98 -4.90
C SER A 196 -14.64 20.73 -4.18
N ALA A 197 -15.55 20.00 -4.81
CA ALA A 197 -16.09 18.74 -4.29
C ALA A 197 -15.04 17.62 -4.17
N CYS A 198 -14.15 17.50 -5.16
CA CYS A 198 -13.08 16.51 -5.15
C CYS A 198 -12.04 16.81 -4.07
N LEU A 199 -11.67 18.10 -3.92
CA LEU A 199 -10.73 18.53 -2.90
C LEU A 199 -11.28 18.30 -1.49
N SER A 200 -12.53 18.69 -1.24
CA SER A 200 -13.21 18.46 0.05
C SER A 200 -13.24 16.97 0.41
N HIS A 201 -13.60 16.11 -0.54
CA HIS A 201 -13.64 14.67 -0.31
C HIS A 201 -12.24 14.06 -0.07
N PHE A 202 -11.21 14.56 -0.77
CA PHE A 202 -9.83 14.15 -0.54
C PHE A 202 -9.34 14.51 0.86
N LEU A 203 -9.64 15.72 1.35
CA LEU A 203 -9.30 16.15 2.70
C LEU A 203 -10.02 15.30 3.77
N ALA A 204 -11.32 15.05 3.60
CA ALA A 204 -12.08 14.19 4.51
C ALA A 204 -11.52 12.75 4.56
N SER A 205 -11.25 12.16 3.39
CA SER A 205 -10.70 10.80 3.28
C SER A 205 -9.31 10.67 3.90
N ALA A 206 -8.50 11.72 3.84
CA ALA A 206 -7.17 11.74 4.44
C ALA A 206 -7.20 11.76 5.98
N VAL A 207 -8.17 12.47 6.56
CA VAL A 207 -8.41 12.48 8.01
C VAL A 207 -8.78 11.08 8.49
N ASP A 208 -9.75 10.43 7.82
CA ASP A 208 -10.21 9.09 8.19
C ASP A 208 -9.11 8.03 8.05
N SER A 209 -8.32 8.12 6.98
CA SER A 209 -7.20 7.21 6.72
C SER A 209 -5.90 7.56 7.47
N LYS A 210 -5.91 8.63 8.30
CA LYS A 210 -4.75 9.16 9.03
C LYS A 210 -3.52 9.35 8.14
N LYS A 211 -3.72 9.69 6.87
CA LYS A 211 -2.66 9.73 5.88
C LYS A 211 -2.07 11.14 5.79
N PHE A 212 -1.13 11.41 6.68
CA PHE A 212 -0.42 12.68 6.79
C PHE A 212 1.10 12.47 6.67
N PRO A 213 1.85 13.41 6.05
CA PRO A 213 1.39 14.67 5.43
C PRO A 213 0.70 14.46 4.08
N LEU A 214 -0.26 15.32 3.75
CA LEU A 214 -1.03 15.24 2.51
C LEU A 214 -0.18 15.61 1.29
N ALA A 215 -0.25 14.77 0.26
CA ALA A 215 0.43 14.95 -1.02
C ALA A 215 -0.55 15.45 -2.08
N CYS A 216 -0.11 16.35 -2.96
CA CYS A 216 -0.89 16.70 -4.15
C CYS A 216 -0.98 15.46 -5.06
N MET A 217 -2.18 15.07 -5.45
CA MET A 217 -2.42 13.94 -6.35
C MET A 217 -1.98 14.21 -7.80
N GLY A 218 -1.80 15.48 -8.19
CA GLY A 218 -1.30 15.86 -9.51
C GLY A 218 0.21 15.64 -9.69
N ASN A 219 0.98 15.72 -8.61
CA ASN A 219 2.41 15.40 -8.62
C ASN A 219 2.64 13.92 -8.33
N GLU A 220 2.19 12.97 -9.17
CA GLU A 220 2.55 11.52 -9.11
C GLU A 220 2.81 10.88 -7.71
N GLY A 221 2.09 11.29 -6.65
CA GLY A 221 2.36 10.86 -5.28
C GLY A 221 3.62 11.45 -4.60
N ALA A 222 4.38 12.34 -5.24
CA ALA A 222 5.35 13.21 -4.59
C ALA A 222 4.60 14.16 -3.65
N SER A 223 4.93 14.09 -2.36
CA SER A 223 4.30 14.94 -1.36
C SER A 223 4.51 16.40 -1.73
N ALA A 224 3.44 17.20 -1.79
CA ALA A 224 3.58 18.65 -1.90
C ALA A 224 4.48 19.20 -0.78
N PHE A 225 4.51 18.49 0.36
CA PHE A 225 5.42 18.72 1.45
C PHE A 225 6.87 18.26 1.15
N ALA A 226 7.10 17.16 0.41
CA ALA A 226 8.44 16.80 -0.07
C ALA A 226 8.97 17.82 -1.08
N THR A 227 8.15 18.24 -2.04
CA THR A 227 8.50 19.33 -2.98
C THR A 227 8.73 20.65 -2.24
N TYR A 228 7.92 20.96 -1.22
CA TYR A 228 8.14 22.13 -0.36
C TYR A 228 9.45 22.00 0.44
N LEU A 229 9.75 20.84 0.99
CA LEU A 229 11.02 20.59 1.70
C LEU A 229 12.23 20.67 0.76
N GLU A 230 12.10 20.26 -0.50
CA GLU A 230 13.12 20.44 -1.54
C GLU A 230 13.30 21.92 -1.90
N GLN A 231 12.21 22.66 -2.07
CA GLN A 231 12.22 24.11 -2.34
C GLN A 231 12.75 24.92 -1.14
N HIS A 232 12.58 24.40 0.08
CA HIS A 232 13.02 25.02 1.33
C HIS A 232 14.13 24.20 2.03
N ALA A 233 14.98 23.50 1.25
CA ALA A 233 16.03 22.62 1.79
C ALA A 233 17.13 23.35 2.60
N GLN A 234 17.16 24.69 2.53
CA GLN A 234 18.01 25.55 3.34
C GLN A 234 17.41 25.87 4.73
N GLU A 235 16.12 25.58 4.94
CA GLU A 235 15.42 25.83 6.20
C GLU A 235 14.97 24.55 6.89
N LEU A 236 14.59 23.51 6.14
CA LEU A 236 14.01 22.28 6.67
C LEU A 236 14.71 21.04 6.10
N ARG A 237 14.99 20.05 6.95
CA ARG A 237 15.68 18.81 6.57
C ARG A 237 15.12 17.59 7.30
N TYR A 238 15.23 16.44 6.65
CA TYR A 238 14.97 15.14 7.29
C TYR A 238 16.14 14.71 8.16
N CYS A 239 15.83 13.92 9.18
CA CYS A 239 16.81 13.15 9.93
C CYS A 239 17.63 12.25 8.99
N THR A 240 18.95 12.24 9.15
CA THR A 240 19.87 11.44 8.32
C THR A 240 19.89 9.96 8.65
N THR A 241 19.29 9.57 9.78
CA THR A 241 19.09 8.15 10.10
C THR A 241 18.17 7.50 9.06
N PRO A 242 18.59 6.38 8.42
CA PRO A 242 17.76 5.64 7.49
C PRO A 242 16.37 5.33 8.07
N ASP A 243 15.34 5.43 7.23
CA ASP A 243 13.92 5.23 7.57
C ASP A 243 13.32 6.20 8.62
N CYS A 244 14.08 7.14 9.16
CA CYS A 244 13.57 8.16 10.07
C CYS A 244 12.94 9.33 9.32
N LYS A 245 11.62 9.52 9.48
CA LYS A 245 10.86 10.59 8.81
C LYS A 245 10.75 11.89 9.61
N GLN A 246 11.54 12.03 10.68
CA GLN A 246 11.52 13.22 11.52
C GLN A 246 12.15 14.41 10.78
N ILE A 247 11.52 15.58 10.87
CA ILE A 247 12.00 16.82 10.25
C ILE A 247 12.47 17.77 11.34
N TYR A 248 13.53 18.51 11.04
CA TYR A 248 14.03 19.60 11.86
C TYR A 248 14.30 20.85 11.02
N ARG A 249 14.40 21.99 11.70
CA ARG A 249 14.77 23.27 11.09
C ARG A 249 16.28 23.44 11.16
N LYS A 250 16.91 23.87 10.06
CA LYS A 250 18.29 24.33 10.06
C LYS A 250 18.43 25.51 11.03
N CYS A 251 19.43 25.43 11.89
CA CYS A 251 19.69 26.47 12.88
C CYS A 251 21.16 26.83 12.80
N SER A 252 21.46 28.12 12.74
CA SER A 252 22.82 28.67 12.77
C SER A 252 23.48 28.58 14.14
N ASN A 253 22.78 28.07 15.16
CA ASN A 253 23.32 27.85 16.48
C ASN A 253 24.04 26.48 16.54
N ARG A 254 25.17 26.39 17.25
CA ARG A 254 25.94 25.15 17.46
C ARG A 254 25.27 24.16 18.42
N ALA A 255 23.96 24.28 18.64
CA ALA A 255 23.22 23.40 19.54
C ALA A 255 23.05 22.03 18.89
N VAL A 256 23.46 20.98 19.59
CA VAL A 256 23.25 19.59 19.18
C VAL A 256 21.75 19.30 19.14
N LEU A 257 21.25 18.81 18.00
CA LEU A 257 19.85 18.45 17.88
C LEU A 257 19.69 16.95 18.13
N LYS A 258 18.91 16.59 19.15
CA LYS A 258 18.55 15.19 19.40
C LYS A 258 17.20 14.88 18.75
N CYS A 259 17.20 13.91 17.82
CA CYS A 259 15.98 13.47 17.16
C CYS A 259 15.05 12.77 18.18
N PRO A 260 13.78 13.20 18.35
CA PRO A 260 12.86 12.55 19.28
C PRO A 260 12.38 11.17 18.82
N ALA A 261 12.53 10.84 17.53
CA ALA A 261 12.03 9.59 16.96
C ALA A 261 13.08 8.46 16.98
N CYS A 262 14.31 8.73 16.51
CA CYS A 262 15.39 7.73 16.46
C CYS A 262 16.52 8.00 17.47
N PHE A 263 16.44 9.09 18.23
CA PHE A 263 17.43 9.48 19.24
C PHE A 263 18.84 9.80 18.73
N SER A 264 19.03 9.86 17.40
CA SER A 264 20.28 10.31 16.80
C SER A 264 20.56 11.77 17.13
N THR A 265 21.85 12.10 17.20
CA THR A 265 22.34 13.46 17.43
C THR A 265 22.89 14.02 16.13
N ILE A 266 22.30 15.11 15.68
CA ILE A 266 22.54 15.70 14.36
C ILE A 266 23.09 17.12 14.53
N CYS A 267 24.03 17.49 13.68
CA CYS A 267 24.47 18.87 13.54
C CYS A 267 23.48 19.64 12.64
N PRO A 268 22.75 20.65 13.14
CA PRO A 268 21.72 21.34 12.36
C PRO A 268 22.28 22.31 11.30
N MET A 269 23.62 22.42 11.17
CA MET A 269 24.29 23.26 10.16
C MET A 269 24.71 22.46 8.93
N CYS A 270 25.43 21.35 9.14
CA CYS A 270 25.94 20.49 8.06
C CYS A 270 25.07 19.27 7.78
N ASP A 271 24.03 19.03 8.60
CA ASP A 271 23.13 17.89 8.51
C ASP A 271 23.79 16.53 8.75
N GLU A 272 25.06 16.49 9.16
CA GLU A 272 25.79 15.28 9.49
C GLU A 272 25.65 14.88 10.97
N GLU A 273 26.22 13.73 11.32
CA GLU A 273 26.36 13.33 12.72
C GLU A 273 27.00 14.44 13.54
N SER A 274 26.42 14.71 14.72
CA SER A 274 26.91 15.76 15.60
C SER A 274 28.40 15.59 15.90
N HIS A 275 29.14 16.68 15.81
CA HIS A 275 30.58 16.72 16.01
C HIS A 275 30.93 17.84 16.99
N GLU A 276 31.77 17.51 17.98
CA GLU A 276 32.28 18.44 18.98
C GLU A 276 33.74 18.80 18.67
N GLY A 277 34.14 20.04 18.95
CA GLY A 277 35.53 20.48 18.84
C GLY A 277 36.05 20.78 17.42
N MET A 278 35.21 20.62 16.38
CA MET A 278 35.55 20.96 15.00
C MET A 278 34.39 21.63 14.26
N THR A 279 34.73 22.46 13.28
CA THR A 279 33.78 23.12 12.37
C THR A 279 33.21 22.14 11.35
N CYS A 280 32.07 22.49 10.75
CA CYS A 280 31.46 21.69 9.70
C CYS A 280 32.39 21.50 8.49
N GLU A 281 33.15 22.53 8.11
CA GLU A 281 34.11 22.48 7.00
C GLU A 281 35.31 21.56 7.30
N GLU A 282 35.73 21.47 8.57
CA GLU A 282 36.78 20.53 8.99
C GLU A 282 36.24 19.09 8.93
N ARG A 283 35.01 18.86 9.39
CA ARG A 283 34.38 17.54 9.33
C ARG A 283 34.21 17.03 7.90
N GLU A 284 33.77 17.89 6.98
CA GLU A 284 33.62 17.57 5.56
C GLU A 284 34.96 17.19 4.91
N ARG A 285 36.03 17.96 5.18
CA ARG A 285 37.38 17.64 4.70
C ARG A 285 37.87 16.30 5.23
N HIS A 286 37.67 16.02 6.51
CA HIS A 286 38.03 14.73 7.10
C HIS A 286 37.29 13.55 6.46
N LEU A 287 36.00 13.71 6.14
CA LEU A 287 35.21 12.66 5.51
C LEU A 287 35.67 12.41 4.07
N ASN A 288 35.93 13.47 3.30
CA ASN A 288 36.43 13.36 1.93
C ASN A 288 37.84 12.75 1.88
N ASP A 289 38.74 13.15 2.79
CA ASP A 289 40.08 12.56 2.89
C ASP A 289 40.02 11.05 3.19
N GLN A 290 39.06 10.62 4.02
CA GLN A 290 38.83 9.20 4.31
C GLN A 290 38.29 8.43 3.11
N LEU A 291 37.33 9.01 2.37
CA LEU A 291 36.78 8.40 1.15
C LEU A 291 37.85 8.27 0.06
N ASP A 292 38.67 9.30 -0.13
CA ASP A 292 39.79 9.28 -1.08
C ASP A 292 40.83 8.23 -0.69
N ASP A 293 41.08 8.04 0.61
CA ASP A 293 41.97 6.99 1.11
C ASP A 293 41.41 5.58 0.89
N ASP A 294 40.11 5.36 1.12
CA ASP A 294 39.46 4.07 0.90
C ASP A 294 39.41 3.71 -0.60
N VAL A 295 39.13 4.69 -1.46
CA VAL A 295 39.16 4.51 -2.91
C VAL A 295 40.60 4.22 -3.38
N ALA A 296 41.59 4.98 -2.91
CA ALA A 296 42.99 4.72 -3.22
C ALA A 296 43.41 3.29 -2.83
N ARG A 297 43.01 2.82 -1.63
CA ARG A 297 43.28 1.44 -1.18
C ARG A 297 42.69 0.39 -2.11
N ARG A 298 41.46 0.57 -2.60
CA ARG A 298 40.81 -0.35 -3.56
C ARG A 298 41.58 -0.47 -4.87
N TYR A 299 42.20 0.59 -5.34
CA TYR A 299 43.04 0.59 -6.56
C TYR A 299 44.50 0.19 -6.29
N GLY A 300 44.82 -0.30 -5.09
CA GLY A 300 46.17 -0.71 -4.74
C GLY A 300 47.14 0.47 -4.61
N ILE A 301 46.62 1.66 -4.30
CA ILE A 301 47.37 2.88 -4.03
C ILE A 301 47.35 3.12 -2.52
N ARG A 302 48.51 3.40 -1.94
CA ARG A 302 48.67 3.76 -0.52
C ARG A 302 49.38 5.10 -0.40
N LYS A 303 49.31 5.75 0.76
CA LYS A 303 50.08 6.98 1.02
C LYS A 303 51.41 6.65 1.69
N CYS A 304 52.48 7.36 1.31
CA CYS A 304 53.78 7.26 1.96
C CYS A 304 53.65 7.67 3.44
N PRO A 305 54.11 6.86 4.41
CA PRO A 305 54.00 7.19 5.83
C PRO A 305 54.90 8.36 6.26
N GLN A 306 55.86 8.77 5.43
CA GLN A 306 56.76 9.90 5.72
C GLN A 306 56.29 11.22 5.11
N CYS A 307 55.70 11.21 3.91
CA CYS A 307 55.36 12.45 3.17
C CYS A 307 53.96 12.47 2.54
N SER A 308 53.15 11.45 2.79
CA SER A 308 51.79 11.27 2.26
C SER A 308 51.67 11.18 0.74
N ALA A 309 52.78 11.18 0.00
CA ALA A 309 52.79 10.98 -1.45
C ALA A 309 52.14 9.65 -1.85
N PRO A 310 51.32 9.59 -2.91
CA PRO A 310 50.72 8.35 -3.38
C PRO A 310 51.79 7.37 -3.87
N ILE A 311 51.74 6.14 -3.38
CA ILE A 311 52.61 5.03 -3.73
C ILE A 311 51.76 3.86 -4.25
N GLN A 312 52.20 3.26 -5.34
CA GLN A 312 51.54 2.10 -5.96
C GLN A 312 52.51 0.92 -5.95
N LYS A 313 51.99 -0.29 -5.73
CA LYS A 313 52.82 -1.50 -5.78
C LYS A 313 53.28 -1.77 -7.21
N ASN A 314 54.58 -1.60 -7.46
CA ASN A 314 55.18 -1.89 -8.76
C ASN A 314 55.78 -3.31 -8.74
N GLY A 315 54.96 -4.33 -9.00
CA GLY A 315 55.42 -5.73 -9.18
C GLY A 315 55.37 -6.61 -7.92
N GLY A 316 56.21 -7.65 -7.89
CA GLY A 316 56.15 -8.75 -6.92
C GLY A 316 56.92 -8.57 -5.61
N CYS A 317 57.62 -7.45 -5.42
CA CYS A 317 58.38 -7.18 -4.19
C CYS A 317 57.58 -6.29 -3.23
N ASP A 318 57.60 -6.60 -1.94
CA ASP A 318 56.96 -5.76 -0.90
C ASP A 318 57.85 -4.60 -0.43
N HIS A 319 59.09 -4.50 -0.91
CA HIS A 319 59.96 -3.34 -0.70
C HIS A 319 59.65 -2.25 -1.72
N MET A 320 59.08 -1.14 -1.26
CA MET A 320 58.82 0.07 -2.05
C MET A 320 59.77 1.19 -1.66
N THR A 321 60.07 2.09 -2.61
CA THR A 321 60.81 3.33 -2.34
C THR A 321 59.95 4.50 -2.80
N CYS A 322 59.70 5.45 -1.90
CA CYS A 322 58.92 6.64 -2.24
C CYS A 322 59.70 7.50 -3.24
N ARG A 323 59.08 7.89 -4.35
CA ARG A 323 59.74 8.73 -5.38
C ARG A 323 59.93 10.19 -4.96
N GLN A 324 59.21 10.64 -3.92
CA GLN A 324 59.22 12.04 -3.49
C GLN A 324 60.15 12.31 -2.31
N CYS A 325 60.27 11.38 -1.37
CA CYS A 325 61.14 11.53 -0.19
C CYS A 325 62.21 10.44 -0.05
N GLU A 326 62.30 9.54 -1.04
CA GLU A 326 63.29 8.44 -1.10
C GLU A 326 63.22 7.43 0.06
N ALA A 327 62.18 7.51 0.90
CA ALA A 327 61.96 6.59 2.01
C ALA A 327 61.76 5.14 1.54
N HIS A 328 62.40 4.19 2.23
CA HIS A 328 62.23 2.76 1.99
C HIS A 328 61.11 2.20 2.88
N ILE A 329 60.11 1.60 2.25
CA ILE A 329 58.81 1.27 2.86
C ILE A 329 58.49 -0.20 2.61
N CYS A 330 57.96 -0.89 3.62
CA CYS A 330 57.35 -2.20 3.43
C CYS A 330 55.87 -2.07 3.06
N TRP A 331 55.44 -2.67 1.96
CA TRP A 331 54.07 -2.63 1.47
C TRP A 331 53.06 -3.34 2.38
N ILE A 332 53.51 -4.37 3.10
CA ILE A 332 52.63 -5.17 3.97
C ILE A 332 52.33 -4.41 5.27
N CYS A 333 53.35 -3.93 5.98
CA CYS A 333 53.18 -3.28 7.28
C CYS A 333 53.17 -1.75 7.24
N MET A 334 53.47 -1.15 6.09
CA MET A 334 53.64 0.30 5.92
C MET A 334 54.72 0.93 6.83
N GLY A 335 55.69 0.13 7.29
CA GLY A 335 56.82 0.60 8.10
C GLY A 335 57.91 1.30 7.29
N LEU A 336 58.58 2.27 7.92
CA LEU A 336 59.74 3.01 7.39
C LEU A 336 61.05 2.37 7.85
N PHE A 337 62.00 2.20 6.94
CA PHE A 337 63.29 1.55 7.24
C PHE A 337 64.47 2.29 6.60
N PRO A 338 65.65 2.27 7.24
CA PRO A 338 66.91 2.59 6.58
C PRO A 338 67.17 1.64 5.40
N LYS A 339 67.88 2.14 4.37
CA LYS A 339 68.20 1.39 3.14
C LYS A 339 68.88 0.04 3.41
N ASP A 340 69.77 0.01 4.38
CA ASP A 340 70.57 -1.18 4.69
C ASP A 340 69.80 -2.22 5.52
N GLU A 341 68.74 -1.80 6.22
CA GLU A 341 67.99 -2.64 7.16
C GLU A 341 66.71 -3.22 6.56
N ILE A 342 66.11 -2.58 5.55
CA ILE A 342 64.86 -3.07 4.97
C ILE A 342 65.00 -4.47 4.35
N SER A 343 66.16 -4.80 3.80
CA SER A 343 66.44 -6.12 3.25
C SER A 343 66.37 -7.24 4.30
N ILE A 344 66.67 -6.92 5.56
CA ILE A 344 66.56 -7.82 6.72
C ILE A 344 65.09 -7.95 7.12
N HIS A 345 64.35 -6.83 7.17
CA HIS A 345 62.92 -6.82 7.45
C HIS A 345 62.13 -7.67 6.44
N MET A 346 62.46 -7.61 5.14
CA MET A 346 61.79 -8.41 4.09
C MET A 346 61.96 -9.92 4.23
N ARG A 347 62.93 -10.38 5.04
CA ARG A 347 63.13 -11.81 5.36
C ARG A 347 62.36 -12.25 6.61
N THR A 348 61.76 -11.31 7.31
CA THR A 348 60.96 -11.57 8.51
C THR A 348 59.52 -11.85 8.09
N PRO A 349 58.88 -12.92 8.57
CA PRO A 349 57.50 -13.21 8.23
C PRO A 349 56.57 -12.11 8.78
N HIS A 350 55.79 -11.49 7.91
CA HIS A 350 54.65 -10.67 8.31
C HIS A 350 53.51 -11.59 8.72
N ASN A 351 53.07 -11.52 9.97
CA ASN A 351 51.86 -12.23 10.42
C ASN A 351 50.64 -11.57 9.79
N VAL A 352 50.29 -11.96 8.56
CA VAL A 352 49.04 -11.56 7.93
C VAL A 352 47.99 -12.62 8.26
N VAL A 353 47.08 -12.31 9.17
CA VAL A 353 45.85 -13.10 9.33
C VAL A 353 45.04 -12.87 8.05
N TYR A 354 45.03 -13.85 7.16
CA TYR A 354 44.18 -13.84 5.97
C TYR A 354 42.71 -13.67 6.41
N GLY A 355 42.15 -12.48 6.20
CA GLY A 355 40.75 -12.21 6.53
C GLY A 355 40.44 -10.76 6.88
N ALA A 356 41.42 -9.94 7.24
CA ALA A 356 41.22 -8.50 7.33
C ALA A 356 41.78 -7.84 6.07
N THR A 357 40.92 -7.61 5.09
CA THR A 357 41.12 -6.52 4.13
C THR A 357 41.33 -5.21 4.93
N PRO A 358 42.49 -4.53 4.83
CA PRO A 358 42.69 -3.23 5.44
C PRO A 358 42.08 -2.09 4.62
#